data_AF-A0A7S0ZSW4-F1
#
_entry.id   AF-A0A7S0ZSW4-F1
#
_cell.length_a   1.000
_cell.length_b   1.000
_cell.length_c   1.000
_cell.angle_alpha   90.00
_cell.angle_beta   90.00
_cell.angle_gamma   90.00
#
_symmetry.space_group_name_H-M   'P 1'
#
loop_
_entity.id
_entity.type
_entity.pdbx_description
1 polymer ?
#
loop_
_entity_poly.entity_id
_entity_poly.type
_entity_poly.pdbx_seq_one_letter_code
_entity_poly.pdbx_strand_id
1 'polypeptide(L)'
;LLKYLPPNQGYDEQPSVLCPGSGLGRLPFEFARHGYVAEGNEFSYHMLLGSQVLLNNSPEAECHTIYPFVLNPSHLKERYDSLRPIRVPDISPNQEMPPGASLTMAAGEFVEVYKEQCGERDAVATCFFLDTAKNVFLYIRTIAMLIRPGGFWTNFGPLLYHYAELESDISIEPSWEEV
;
A
#
# COMPACT_ATOMS: atom_id res chain seq x y z
N LEU A 1 -3.95 -2.29 13.74
CA LEU A 1 -4.07 -0.86 14.10
C LEU A 1 -5.32 -0.54 14.92
N LEU A 2 -6.54 -0.94 14.53
CA LEU A 2 -7.79 -0.66 15.28
C LEU A 2 -7.74 -0.89 16.81
N LYS A 3 -7.03 -1.93 17.27
CA LYS A 3 -6.85 -2.21 18.71
C LYS A 3 -5.96 -1.20 19.45
N TYR A 4 -4.96 -0.66 18.77
CA TYR A 4 -3.87 0.13 19.37
C TYR A 4 -3.96 1.62 19.06
N LEU A 5 -4.58 1.97 17.93
CA LEU A 5 -4.83 3.32 17.46
C LEU A 5 -6.26 3.42 16.91
N PRO A 6 -7.29 3.28 17.76
CA PRO A 6 -8.68 3.31 17.33
C PRO A 6 -9.08 4.70 16.83
N PRO A 7 -9.74 4.81 15.65
CA PRO A 7 -10.28 6.08 15.17
C PRO A 7 -11.47 6.50 16.05
N ASN A 8 -11.77 7.80 16.12
CA ASN A 8 -12.93 8.35 16.83
C ASN A 8 -13.01 8.15 18.37
N GLN A 9 -11.90 7.95 19.10
CA GLN A 9 -11.90 7.85 20.57
C GLN A 9 -11.71 9.19 21.32
N GLY A 10 -12.25 10.29 20.79
CA GLY A 10 -12.17 11.61 21.45
C GLY A 10 -10.83 12.33 21.28
N TYR A 11 -10.04 11.95 20.27
CA TYR A 11 -8.98 12.81 19.76
C TYR A 11 -9.59 14.00 19.04
N ASP A 12 -8.98 15.19 19.17
CA ASP A 12 -9.39 16.39 18.42
C ASP A 12 -9.22 16.17 16.89
N GLU A 13 -8.31 15.27 16.49
CA GLU A 13 -8.01 14.92 15.10
C GLU A 13 -7.99 13.40 14.89
N GLN A 14 -8.37 12.96 13.70
CA GLN A 14 -8.33 11.54 13.34
C GLN A 14 -6.88 11.07 13.13
N PRO A 15 -6.52 9.84 13.52
CA PRO A 15 -5.15 9.38 13.38
C PRO A 15 -4.72 9.25 11.92
N SER A 16 -3.51 9.70 11.62
CA SER A 16 -2.88 9.68 10.31
C SER A 16 -2.13 8.37 10.05
N VAL A 17 -2.38 7.74 8.90
CA VAL A 17 -1.75 6.46 8.51
C VAL A 17 -1.13 6.59 7.12
N LEU A 18 0.18 6.38 7.03
CA LEU A 18 0.89 6.29 5.75
C LEU A 18 1.05 4.83 5.32
N CYS A 19 0.79 4.54 4.05
CA CYS A 19 0.97 3.23 3.44
C CYS A 19 2.00 3.31 2.29
N PRO A 20 3.30 3.08 2.55
CA PRO A 20 4.31 3.01 1.51
C PRO A 20 4.09 1.80 0.58
N GLY A 21 4.40 1.96 -0.71
CA GLY A 21 4.19 0.89 -1.71
C GLY A 21 2.73 0.47 -1.82
N SER A 22 1.82 1.44 -1.92
CA SER A 22 0.38 1.21 -1.85
C SER A 22 -0.20 0.47 -3.05
N GLY A 23 0.55 0.29 -4.13
CA GLY A 23 0.08 -0.36 -5.35
C GLY A 23 -1.17 0.32 -5.89
N LEU A 24 -2.25 -0.45 -6.01
CA LEU A 24 -3.55 0.06 -6.49
C LEU A 24 -4.36 0.83 -5.42
N GLY A 25 -3.85 0.98 -4.20
CA GLY A 25 -4.45 1.84 -3.16
C GLY A 25 -5.55 1.19 -2.31
N ARG A 26 -5.73 -0.14 -2.36
CA ARG A 26 -6.76 -0.83 -1.55
C ARG A 26 -6.53 -0.69 -0.05
N LEU A 27 -5.29 -0.84 0.42
CA LEU A 27 -4.97 -0.74 1.85
C LEU A 27 -5.21 0.67 2.43
N PRO A 28 -4.69 1.77 1.86
CA PRO A 28 -5.00 3.11 2.36
C PRO A 28 -6.50 3.44 2.21
N PHE A 29 -7.19 2.92 1.19
CA PHE A 29 -8.64 3.01 1.09
C PHE A 29 -9.36 2.38 2.29
N GLU A 30 -8.98 1.17 2.72
CA GLU A 30 -9.61 0.54 3.89
C GLU A 30 -9.32 1.33 5.18
N PHE A 31 -8.13 1.92 5.34
CA PHE A 31 -7.87 2.83 6.47
C PHE A 31 -8.79 4.06 6.42
N ALA A 32 -8.89 4.73 5.28
CA ALA A 32 -9.75 5.90 5.15
C ALA A 32 -11.23 5.55 5.42
N ARG A 33 -11.69 4.39 4.92
CA ARG A 33 -13.04 3.87 5.17
C ARG A 33 -13.32 3.58 6.65
N HIS A 34 -12.30 3.25 7.43
CA HIS A 34 -12.42 3.06 8.88
C HIS A 34 -12.24 4.35 9.68
N GLY A 35 -12.10 5.52 9.03
CA GLY A 35 -12.07 6.83 9.69
C GLY A 35 -10.67 7.36 10.00
N TYR A 36 -9.62 6.77 9.46
CA TYR A 36 -8.26 7.33 9.53
C TYR A 36 -8.05 8.40 8.46
N VAL A 37 -7.07 9.29 8.68
CA VAL A 37 -6.51 10.12 7.60
C VAL A 37 -5.46 9.29 6.89
N ALA A 38 -5.81 8.69 5.76
CA ALA A 38 -4.94 7.74 5.08
C ALA A 38 -4.23 8.36 3.88
N GLU A 39 -2.94 8.07 3.77
CA GLU A 39 -2.13 8.43 2.62
C GLU A 39 -1.47 7.17 2.07
N GLY A 40 -1.65 6.90 0.79
CA GLY A 40 -0.83 5.93 0.08
C GLY A 40 0.36 6.61 -0.59
N ASN A 41 1.50 5.92 -0.65
CA ASN A 41 2.64 6.33 -1.47
C ASN A 41 2.94 5.26 -2.50
N GLU A 42 3.18 5.67 -3.75
CA GLU A 42 3.51 4.77 -4.83
C GLU A 42 4.45 5.43 -5.84
N PHE A 43 5.39 4.68 -6.37
CA PHE A 43 6.39 5.16 -7.34
C PHE A 43 6.09 4.67 -8.77
N SER A 44 5.52 3.48 -8.93
CA SER A 44 5.24 2.89 -10.24
C SER A 44 4.09 3.59 -10.95
N TYR A 45 4.36 4.14 -12.13
CA TYR A 45 3.32 4.73 -12.98
C TYR A 45 2.20 3.75 -13.33
N HIS A 46 2.50 2.45 -13.45
CA HIS A 46 1.48 1.42 -13.71
C HIS A 46 0.46 1.35 -12.55
N MET A 47 0.96 1.41 -11.32
CA MET A 47 0.14 1.37 -10.11
C MET A 47 -0.62 2.69 -9.90
N LEU A 48 0.03 3.84 -10.15
CA LEU A 48 -0.61 5.15 -10.07
C LEU A 48 -1.77 5.30 -11.07
N LEU A 49 -1.58 4.89 -12.32
CA LEU A 49 -2.63 4.93 -13.33
C LEU A 49 -3.76 3.94 -13.00
N GLY A 50 -3.41 2.71 -12.57
CA GLY A 50 -4.40 1.71 -12.16
C GLY A 50 -5.22 2.16 -10.94
N SER A 51 -4.58 2.73 -9.92
CA SER A 51 -5.26 3.27 -8.74
C SER A 51 -6.17 4.43 -9.10
N GLN A 52 -5.77 5.34 -10.01
CA GLN A 52 -6.64 6.41 -10.50
C GLN A 52 -7.91 5.86 -11.16
N VAL A 53 -7.81 4.77 -11.93
CA VAL A 53 -8.97 4.11 -12.53
C VAL A 53 -9.89 3.53 -11.45
N LEU A 54 -9.33 2.80 -10.48
CA LEU A 54 -10.12 2.10 -9.47
C LEU A 54 -10.73 3.04 -8.42
N LEU A 55 -9.97 4.01 -7.92
CA LEU A 55 -10.38 4.92 -6.85
C LEU A 55 -11.27 6.05 -7.34
N ASN A 56 -10.98 6.60 -8.54
CA ASN A 56 -11.63 7.84 -9.02
C ASN A 56 -12.53 7.63 -10.24
N ASN A 57 -12.30 6.59 -11.05
CA ASN A 57 -13.03 6.36 -12.30
C ASN A 57 -13.79 5.02 -12.34
N SER A 58 -14.25 4.54 -11.19
CA SER A 58 -15.09 3.34 -11.07
C SER A 58 -16.39 3.71 -10.35
N PRO A 59 -17.48 4.00 -11.09
CA PRO A 59 -18.70 4.55 -10.49
C PRO A 59 -19.42 3.53 -9.60
N GLU A 60 -19.35 2.25 -9.95
CA GLU A 60 -20.08 1.17 -9.30
C GLU A 60 -19.15 -0.03 -9.06
N ALA A 61 -19.56 -0.92 -8.16
CA ALA A 61 -18.91 -2.21 -8.01
C ALA A 61 -19.01 -3.01 -9.31
N GLU A 62 -17.99 -3.81 -9.59
CA GLU A 62 -17.89 -4.76 -10.68
C GLU A 62 -18.04 -4.13 -12.09
N CYS A 63 -17.73 -2.83 -12.23
CA CYS A 63 -17.92 -2.10 -13.49
C CYS A 63 -16.87 -2.40 -14.57
N HIS A 64 -15.71 -2.96 -14.22
CA HIS A 64 -14.66 -3.37 -15.16
C HIS A 64 -14.55 -4.88 -15.19
N THR A 65 -14.38 -5.46 -16.38
CA THR A 65 -14.08 -6.90 -16.55
C THR A 65 -12.67 -7.08 -17.08
N ILE A 66 -11.85 -7.84 -16.36
CA ILE A 66 -10.47 -8.16 -16.74
C ILE A 66 -10.26 -9.67 -16.83
N TYR A 67 -9.23 -10.09 -17.57
CA TYR A 67 -8.83 -11.49 -17.74
C TYR A 67 -7.39 -11.68 -17.25
N PRO A 68 -7.14 -11.66 -15.93
CA PRO A 68 -5.77 -11.53 -15.40
C PRO A 68 -4.92 -12.78 -15.63
N PHE A 69 -5.52 -13.93 -15.95
CA PHE A 69 -4.82 -15.20 -16.10
C PHE A 69 -4.49 -15.56 -17.56
N VAL A 70 -4.90 -14.73 -18.53
CA VAL A 70 -4.81 -15.06 -19.97
C VAL A 70 -3.39 -15.33 -20.46
N LEU A 71 -2.38 -14.73 -19.81
CA LEU A 71 -0.97 -14.87 -20.17
C LEU A 71 -0.26 -16.02 -19.45
N ASN A 72 -0.90 -16.71 -18.50
CA ASN A 72 -0.29 -17.82 -17.77
C ASN A 72 -0.84 -19.18 -18.25
N PRO A 73 -0.09 -19.94 -19.07
CA PRO A 73 -0.52 -21.25 -19.54
C PRO A 73 -0.22 -22.41 -18.58
N SER A 74 0.52 -22.16 -17.49
CA SER A 74 1.00 -23.19 -16.58
C SER A 74 0.02 -23.44 -15.43
N HIS A 75 0.06 -24.66 -14.87
CA HIS A 75 -0.75 -25.06 -13.70
C HIS A 75 -2.27 -24.89 -13.87
N LEU A 76 -2.77 -24.89 -15.10
CA LEU A 76 -4.20 -24.87 -15.40
C LEU A 76 -4.81 -26.24 -15.14
N LYS A 77 -5.93 -26.28 -14.41
CA LYS A 77 -6.67 -27.53 -14.20
C LYS A 77 -7.59 -27.80 -15.39
N GLU A 78 -8.27 -26.77 -15.87
CA GLU A 78 -9.16 -26.80 -17.02
C GLU A 78 -8.66 -25.89 -18.14
N ARG A 79 -8.99 -26.24 -19.39
CA ARG A 79 -8.53 -25.54 -20.60
C ARG A 79 -8.86 -24.04 -20.60
N TYR A 80 -9.98 -23.65 -19.99
CA TYR A 80 -10.50 -22.29 -20.04
C TYR A 80 -10.30 -21.51 -18.72
N ASP A 81 -9.55 -22.07 -17.76
CA ASP A 81 -9.24 -21.39 -16.49
C ASP A 81 -8.51 -20.06 -16.71
N SER A 82 -7.62 -20.00 -17.72
CA SER A 82 -6.90 -18.78 -18.08
C SER A 82 -7.79 -17.69 -18.68
N LEU A 83 -8.95 -18.05 -19.24
CA LEU A 83 -9.94 -17.14 -19.81
C LEU A 83 -11.03 -16.74 -18.81
N ARG A 84 -10.88 -17.09 -17.53
CA ARG A 84 -11.85 -16.73 -16.50
C ARG A 84 -11.92 -15.20 -16.32
N PRO A 85 -13.10 -14.56 -16.51
CA PRO A 85 -13.26 -13.14 -16.25
C PRO A 85 -13.28 -12.86 -14.75
N ILE A 86 -12.73 -11.72 -14.35
CA ILE A 86 -12.84 -11.14 -13.02
C ILE A 86 -13.41 -9.73 -13.15
N ARG A 87 -14.42 -9.43 -12.34
CA ARG A 87 -15.00 -8.09 -12.29
C ARG A 87 -14.39 -7.29 -11.14
N VAL A 88 -14.04 -6.03 -11.39
CA VAL A 88 -13.41 -5.12 -10.42
C VAL A 88 -13.96 -3.70 -10.56
N PRO A 89 -13.88 -2.87 -9.50
CA PRO A 89 -13.58 -3.25 -8.10
C PRO A 89 -14.73 -4.05 -7.46
N ASP A 90 -14.49 -4.84 -6.42
CA ASP A 90 -15.53 -5.58 -5.67
C ASP A 90 -16.51 -4.66 -4.93
N ILE A 91 -16.06 -3.46 -4.59
CA ILE A 91 -16.81 -2.40 -3.93
C ILE A 91 -16.55 -1.07 -4.65
N SER A 92 -17.53 -0.17 -4.66
CA SER A 92 -17.33 1.18 -5.23
C SER A 92 -16.69 2.10 -4.18
N PRO A 93 -15.47 2.61 -4.40
CA PRO A 93 -14.84 3.53 -3.44
C PRO A 93 -15.68 4.78 -3.20
N ASN A 94 -16.36 5.28 -4.24
CA ASN A 94 -17.23 6.46 -4.13
C ASN A 94 -18.45 6.25 -3.23
N GLN A 95 -18.97 5.01 -3.15
CA GLN A 95 -20.16 4.70 -2.35
C GLN A 95 -19.81 4.28 -0.92
N GLU A 96 -18.65 3.64 -0.74
CA GLU A 96 -18.23 3.06 0.54
C GLU A 96 -17.44 4.04 1.42
N MET A 97 -16.95 5.15 0.88
CA MET A 97 -16.23 6.16 1.66
C MET A 97 -17.16 6.96 2.58
N PRO A 98 -16.92 6.97 3.91
CA PRO A 98 -17.71 7.79 4.83
C PRO A 98 -17.61 9.28 4.51
N PRO A 99 -18.65 10.08 4.81
CA PRO A 99 -18.58 11.54 4.70
C PRO A 99 -17.40 12.09 5.51
N GLY A 100 -16.55 12.88 4.86
CA GLY A 100 -15.37 13.48 5.51
C GLY A 100 -14.15 12.56 5.63
N ALA A 101 -14.20 11.34 5.10
CA ALA A 101 -13.03 10.47 5.02
C ALA A 101 -11.93 11.11 4.14
N SER A 102 -10.67 10.91 4.54
CA SER A 102 -9.51 11.49 3.86
C SER A 102 -8.61 10.38 3.33
N LEU A 103 -8.51 10.32 2.00
CA LEU A 103 -7.63 9.41 1.27
C LEU A 103 -6.81 10.23 0.26
N THR A 104 -5.49 10.18 0.36
CA THR A 104 -4.57 10.81 -0.60
C THR A 104 -3.58 9.78 -1.16
N MET A 105 -3.02 10.07 -2.33
CA MET A 105 -1.98 9.26 -2.97
C MET A 105 -0.80 10.15 -3.36
N ALA A 106 0.38 9.92 -2.79
CA ALA A 106 1.63 10.59 -3.10
C ALA A 106 2.42 9.79 -4.14
N ALA A 107 2.78 10.43 -5.25
CA ALA A 107 3.60 9.82 -6.31
C ALA A 107 5.09 10.09 -6.06
N GLY A 108 5.91 9.03 -5.98
CA GLY A 108 7.36 9.16 -5.85
C GLY A 108 8.01 8.04 -5.04
N GLU A 109 9.34 7.97 -5.09
CA GLU A 109 10.12 7.01 -4.30
C GLU A 109 10.01 7.35 -2.81
N PHE A 110 9.73 6.35 -1.98
CA PHE A 110 9.36 6.53 -0.58
C PHE A 110 10.38 7.33 0.23
N VAL A 111 11.67 6.97 0.17
CA VAL A 111 12.69 7.68 0.94
C VAL A 111 12.81 9.13 0.46
N GLU A 112 12.82 9.36 -0.86
CA GLU A 112 12.93 10.72 -1.41
C GLU A 112 11.74 11.62 -1.06
N VAL A 113 10.52 11.08 -1.04
CA VAL A 113 9.31 11.83 -0.68
C VAL A 113 9.29 12.20 0.81
N TYR A 114 9.79 11.32 1.68
CA TYR A 114 9.54 11.42 3.12
C TYR A 114 10.78 11.66 4.00
N LYS A 115 12.01 11.64 3.47
CA LYS A 115 13.26 11.76 4.26
C LYS A 115 13.39 13.03 5.10
N GLU A 116 12.67 14.09 4.77
CA GLU A 116 12.71 15.38 5.49
C GLU A 116 11.60 15.52 6.54
N GLN A 117 10.60 14.62 6.53
CA GLN A 117 9.48 14.63 7.48
C GLN A 117 9.89 13.94 8.78
N CYS A 118 9.43 14.48 9.92
CA CYS A 118 9.80 13.95 11.23
C CYS A 118 8.63 14.03 12.22
N GLY A 119 8.18 12.88 12.70
CA GLY A 119 7.11 12.77 13.70
C GLY A 119 5.75 13.26 13.21
N GLU A 120 5.48 13.16 11.90
CA GLU A 120 4.27 13.67 11.26
C GLU A 120 3.15 12.63 11.15
N ARG A 121 3.46 11.34 11.37
CA ARG A 121 2.49 10.24 11.22
C ARG A 121 2.21 9.54 12.55
N ASP A 122 0.94 9.22 12.78
CA ASP A 122 0.53 8.39 13.91
C ASP A 122 0.89 6.92 13.68
N ALA A 123 0.80 6.46 12.43
CA ALA A 123 1.23 5.15 12.04
C ALA A 123 1.76 5.06 10.61
N VAL A 124 2.63 4.06 10.39
CA VAL A 124 3.03 3.60 9.06
C VAL A 124 2.67 2.12 8.91
N ALA A 125 2.05 1.76 7.79
CA ALA A 125 1.63 0.40 7.48
C ALA A 125 2.31 -0.09 6.19
N THR A 126 3.23 -1.05 6.33
CA THR A 126 3.93 -1.67 5.21
C THR A 126 3.34 -3.05 4.90
N CYS A 127 3.02 -3.30 3.64
CA CYS A 127 2.44 -4.57 3.17
C CYS A 127 3.14 -4.99 1.89
N PHE A 128 3.92 -6.10 1.90
CA PHE A 128 4.73 -6.55 0.75
C PHE A 128 5.61 -5.41 0.17
N PHE A 129 6.30 -4.68 1.05
CA PHE A 129 7.02 -3.45 0.70
C PHE A 129 8.50 -3.44 1.09
N LEU A 130 8.87 -3.97 2.27
CA LEU A 130 10.24 -3.81 2.78
C LEU A 130 11.30 -4.44 1.88
N ASP A 131 10.95 -5.52 1.22
CA ASP A 131 11.79 -6.28 0.31
C ASP A 131 11.92 -5.66 -1.09
N THR A 132 11.23 -4.54 -1.35
CA THR A 132 11.44 -3.75 -2.56
C THR A 132 12.60 -2.75 -2.42
N ALA A 133 13.24 -2.65 -1.26
CA ALA A 133 14.35 -1.74 -1.03
C ALA A 133 15.67 -2.28 -1.60
N LYS A 134 16.49 -1.39 -2.17
CA LYS A 134 17.93 -1.67 -2.37
C LYS A 134 18.67 -1.80 -1.03
N ASN A 135 18.20 -1.07 -0.03
CA ASN A 135 18.71 -1.09 1.33
C ASN A 135 17.54 -0.93 2.31
N VAL A 136 17.09 -2.05 2.89
CA VAL A 136 15.95 -2.06 3.81
C VAL A 136 16.16 -1.18 5.04
N PHE A 137 17.40 -0.97 5.50
CA PHE A 137 17.66 -0.09 6.64
C PHE A 137 17.35 1.38 6.36
N LEU A 138 17.39 1.82 5.09
CA LEU A 138 16.92 3.15 4.73
C LEU A 138 15.41 3.26 4.90
N TYR A 139 14.65 2.23 4.51
CA TYR A 139 13.21 2.21 4.75
C TYR A 139 12.90 2.23 6.25
N ILE A 140 13.54 1.35 7.03
CA ILE A 140 13.36 1.30 8.50
C ILE A 140 13.67 2.65 9.14
N ARG A 141 14.78 3.29 8.74
CA ARG A 141 15.16 4.61 9.24
C ARG A 141 14.13 5.68 8.90
N THR A 142 13.68 5.75 7.65
CA THR A 142 12.66 6.73 7.24
C THR A 142 11.34 6.50 7.98
N ILE A 143 10.91 5.24 8.12
CA ILE A 143 9.71 4.88 8.89
C ILE A 143 9.85 5.33 10.35
N ALA A 144 10.98 5.06 10.99
CA ALA A 144 11.23 5.45 12.37
C ALA A 144 11.24 6.98 12.55
N MET A 145 11.71 7.74 11.56
CA MET A 145 11.68 9.21 11.59
C MET A 145 10.27 9.76 11.37
N LEU A 146 9.47 9.16 10.48
CA LEU A 146 8.11 9.60 10.18
C LEU A 146 7.15 9.45 11.35
N ILE A 147 7.31 8.38 12.13
CA ILE A 147 6.39 8.03 13.22
C ILE A 147 6.66 8.95 14.42
N ARG A 148 5.62 9.63 14.90
CA ARG A 148 5.71 10.44 16.11
C ARG A 148 6.03 9.57 17.34
N PRO A 149 6.60 10.13 18.42
CA PRO A 149 6.76 9.41 19.67
C PRO A 149 5.44 8.77 20.14
N GLY A 150 5.46 7.45 20.37
CA GLY A 150 4.28 6.67 20.75
C GLY A 150 3.37 6.23 19.59
N GLY A 151 3.74 6.53 18.34
CA GLY A 151 3.06 6.02 17.15
C GLY A 151 3.46 4.57 16.81
N PHE A 152 2.90 4.04 15.72
CA PHE A 152 2.98 2.61 15.41
C PHE A 152 3.52 2.32 14.01
N TRP A 153 4.40 1.32 13.90
CA TRP A 153 4.74 0.68 12.64
C TRP A 153 4.13 -0.72 12.62
N THR A 154 3.37 -1.04 11.55
CA THR A 154 2.90 -2.40 11.28
C THR A 154 3.49 -2.88 9.96
N ASN A 155 4.03 -4.11 9.96
CA ASN A 155 4.58 -4.75 8.78
C ASN A 155 3.92 -6.12 8.52
N PHE A 156 3.63 -6.40 7.25
CA PHE A 156 3.19 -7.72 6.81
C PHE A 156 3.75 -8.03 5.42
N GLY A 157 4.53 -9.10 5.27
CA GLY A 157 5.08 -9.49 3.98
C GLY A 157 6.29 -10.41 4.12
N PRO A 158 6.76 -10.99 3.01
CA PRO A 158 7.98 -11.78 2.98
C PRO A 158 9.23 -10.88 2.96
N LEU A 159 10.39 -11.52 2.81
CA LEU A 159 11.67 -10.88 2.49
C LEU A 159 12.18 -11.41 1.13
N LEU A 160 11.40 -11.19 0.05
CA LEU A 160 11.80 -11.54 -1.31
C LEU A 160 12.48 -10.34 -1.98
N TYR A 161 13.78 -10.17 -1.70
CA TYR A 161 14.53 -8.98 -2.12
C TYR A 161 14.52 -8.77 -3.64
N HIS A 162 13.89 -7.67 -4.07
CA HIS A 162 13.62 -7.37 -5.47
C HIS A 162 14.88 -7.28 -6.35
N TYR A 163 16.00 -6.87 -5.76
CA TYR A 163 17.27 -6.63 -6.46
C TYR A 163 18.29 -7.77 -6.32
N ALA A 164 17.93 -8.88 -5.67
CA ALA A 164 18.90 -9.93 -5.32
C ALA A 164 19.57 -10.62 -6.52
N GLU A 165 18.86 -10.72 -7.64
CA GLU A 165 19.38 -11.35 -8.87
C GLU A 165 19.92 -10.33 -9.90
N LEU A 166 19.95 -9.04 -9.56
CA LEU A 166 20.37 -7.98 -10.48
C LEU A 166 21.84 -7.60 -10.24
N GLU A 167 22.74 -8.12 -11.09
CA GLU A 167 24.20 -7.95 -10.97
C GLU A 167 24.67 -6.48 -10.91
N SER A 168 23.91 -5.54 -11.47
CA SER A 168 24.27 -4.13 -11.54
C SER A 168 23.73 -3.28 -10.38
N ASP A 169 22.88 -3.83 -9.51
CA ASP A 169 22.21 -3.09 -8.46
C ASP A 169 22.71 -3.48 -7.06
N ILE A 170 22.74 -2.49 -6.17
CA ILE A 170 22.99 -2.74 -4.75
C ILE A 170 21.72 -3.38 -4.15
N SER A 171 21.90 -4.50 -3.45
CA SER A 171 20.86 -5.22 -2.72
C SER A 171 21.41 -5.62 -1.35
N ILE A 172 20.81 -5.12 -0.26
CA ILE A 172 21.13 -5.53 1.11
C ILE A 172 20.03 -6.46 1.60
N GLU A 173 20.39 -7.72 1.85
CA GLU A 173 19.47 -8.85 1.98
C GLU A 173 19.56 -9.53 3.36
N PRO A 174 19.22 -8.82 4.45
CA PRO A 174 19.25 -9.40 5.78
C PRO A 174 18.19 -10.51 5.94
N SER A 175 18.46 -11.43 6.85
CA SER A 175 17.44 -12.34 7.38
C SER A 175 16.42 -11.59 8.24
N TRP A 176 15.29 -12.23 8.53
CA TRP A 176 14.27 -11.65 9.41
C TRP A 176 14.77 -11.44 10.86
N GLU A 177 15.80 -12.16 11.30
CA GLU A 177 16.42 -11.94 12.63
C GLU A 177 17.23 -10.64 12.68
N GLU A 178 17.77 -10.21 11.54
CA GLU A 178 18.58 -9.00 11.40
C GLU A 178 17.74 -7.74 11.13
N VAL A 179 16.48 -7.89 10.72
CA VAL A 179 15.49 -6.82 10.46
C VAL A 179 14.75 -6.44 11.75
#